data_AF-A0A2T4CJY2-F1
#
_entry.id   AF-A0A2T4CJY2-F1
#
_cell.length_a   1.000
_cell.length_b   1.000
_cell.length_c   1.000
_cell.angle_alpha   90.00
_cell.angle_beta   90.00
_cell.angle_gamma   90.00
#
_symmetry.space_group_name_H-M   'P 1'
#
loop_
_entity.id
_entity.type
_entity.pdbx_description
1 polymer ?
#
loop_
_entity_poly.entity_id
_entity_poly.type
_entity_poly.pdbx_seq_one_letter_code
_entity_poly.pdbx_strand_id
1 'polypeptide(L)'
;MDRYAAAYASRNGPGDVRPTALQIAQDEFQHVKNCSSPLSEPRIVITGPTSVIGYQTARALYATGAKLFITARDAAKTKQAIDRIVLRIPSVDLRRYQQWISS
;
A
#
# COMPACT_ATOMS: atom_id res chain seq x y z
N MET A 1 2.11 18.16 -14.91
CA MET A 1 0.74 18.19 -15.48
C MET A 1 -0.23 17.67 -14.44
N ASP A 2 -1.37 18.32 -14.33
CA ASP A 2 -2.32 18.21 -13.22
C ASP A 2 -3.21 16.96 -13.35
N ARG A 3 -2.63 15.76 -13.15
CA ARG A 3 -3.25 14.44 -13.43
C ARG A 3 -4.63 14.25 -12.80
N TYR A 4 -4.87 14.84 -11.63
CA TYR A 4 -6.13 14.72 -10.89
C TYR A 4 -6.99 15.98 -10.88
N ALA A 5 -6.60 17.06 -11.59
CA ALA A 5 -7.30 18.34 -11.48
C ALA A 5 -8.81 18.25 -11.76
N ALA A 6 -9.21 17.48 -12.77
CA ALA A 6 -10.62 17.24 -13.07
C ALA A 6 -11.38 16.52 -11.93
N ALA A 7 -10.70 15.61 -11.22
CA ALA A 7 -11.28 14.90 -10.07
C ALA A 7 -11.46 15.80 -8.84
N TYR A 8 -10.75 16.93 -8.76
CA TYR A 8 -10.90 17.92 -7.68
C TYR A 8 -11.90 19.04 -8.01
N ALA A 9 -12.47 19.06 -9.23
CA ALA A 9 -13.38 20.12 -9.68
C ALA A 9 -14.72 20.14 -8.93
N SER A 10 -15.18 19.00 -8.40
CA SER A 10 -16.43 18.87 -7.64
C SER A 10 -16.27 17.92 -6.46
N ARG A 11 -17.04 18.12 -5.39
CA ARG A 11 -17.04 17.26 -4.20
C ARG A 11 -18.36 16.47 -4.17
N ASN A 12 -18.28 15.17 -4.44
CA ASN A 12 -19.48 14.33 -4.60
C ASN A 12 -19.76 13.40 -3.40
N GLY A 13 -19.07 13.59 -2.27
CA GLY A 13 -19.27 12.80 -1.06
C GLY A 13 -18.63 11.41 -1.12
N PRO A 14 -19.10 10.41 -0.35
CA PRO A 14 -18.56 9.06 -0.38
C PRO A 14 -18.66 8.42 -1.77
N GLY A 15 -17.57 7.82 -2.26
CA GLY A 15 -17.50 7.33 -3.65
C GLY A 15 -17.08 8.39 -4.66
N ASP A 16 -16.52 9.50 -4.20
CA ASP A 16 -15.93 10.56 -5.02
C ASP A 16 -14.92 10.03 -6.05
N VAL A 17 -14.75 10.78 -7.13
CA VAL A 17 -13.79 10.53 -8.21
C VAL A 17 -12.34 10.83 -7.81
N ARG A 18 -12.14 11.48 -6.66
CA ARG A 18 -10.80 11.74 -6.12
C ARG A 18 -10.01 10.43 -5.95
N PRO A 19 -8.73 10.43 -6.34
CA PRO A 19 -7.96 9.20 -6.43
C PRO A 19 -7.73 8.60 -5.04
N THR A 20 -7.77 7.28 -5.00
CA THR A 20 -7.38 6.51 -3.82
C THR A 20 -5.86 6.42 -3.71
N ALA A 21 -5.34 6.22 -2.50
CA ALA A 21 -3.90 5.99 -2.30
C ALA A 21 -3.34 4.84 -3.16
N LEU A 22 -4.17 3.81 -3.42
CA LEU A 22 -3.78 2.68 -4.27
C LEU A 22 -3.66 3.09 -5.75
N GLN A 23 -4.62 3.87 -6.26
CA GLN A 23 -4.56 4.42 -7.63
C GLN A 23 -3.34 5.33 -7.79
N ILE A 24 -3.09 6.20 -6.81
CA ILE A 24 -1.90 7.06 -6.83
C ILE A 24 -0.63 6.23 -6.91
N ALA A 25 -0.46 5.22 -6.04
CA ALA A 25 0.71 4.36 -6.09
C ALA A 25 0.85 3.64 -7.45
N GLN A 26 -0.23 3.10 -8.00
CA GLN A 26 -0.21 2.48 -9.33
C GLN A 26 0.18 3.47 -10.43
N ASP A 27 -0.38 4.68 -10.42
CA ASP A 27 -0.16 5.73 -11.39
C ASP A 27 1.29 6.27 -11.37
N GLU A 28 1.91 6.32 -10.19
CA GLU A 28 3.32 6.71 -10.04
C GLU A 28 4.27 5.62 -10.55
N PHE A 29 3.95 4.34 -10.34
CA PHE A 29 4.80 3.22 -10.77
C PHE A 29 4.50 2.67 -12.17
N GLN A 30 3.50 3.19 -12.89
CA GLN A 30 3.17 2.82 -14.28
C GLN A 30 4.37 2.89 -15.25
N HIS A 31 5.32 3.80 -15.01
CA HIS A 31 6.50 3.95 -15.85
C HIS A 31 7.57 2.88 -15.63
N VAL A 32 7.50 2.13 -14.53
CA VAL A 32 8.39 1.02 -14.22
C VAL A 32 7.93 -0.22 -15.00
N LYS A 33 8.18 -0.24 -16.32
CA LYS A 33 7.84 -1.38 -17.18
C LYS A 33 8.52 -2.65 -16.66
N ASN A 34 7.74 -3.72 -16.52
CA ASN A 34 8.16 -5.07 -16.11
C ASN A 34 8.55 -5.28 -14.62
N CYS A 35 8.13 -4.39 -13.71
CA CYS A 35 8.36 -4.62 -12.28
C CYS A 35 7.04 -4.70 -11.51
N SER A 36 6.64 -5.90 -11.09
CA SER A 36 5.48 -6.12 -10.22
C SER A 36 5.69 -5.60 -8.79
N SER A 37 6.94 -5.31 -8.41
CA SER A 37 7.33 -4.87 -7.07
C SER A 37 8.34 -3.71 -7.15
N PRO A 38 7.93 -2.52 -7.59
CA PRO A 38 8.84 -1.40 -7.83
C PRO A 38 9.54 -0.90 -6.56
N LEU A 39 9.02 -1.19 -5.38
CA LEU A 39 9.62 -0.81 -4.08
C LEU A 39 10.11 -2.02 -3.27
N SER A 40 10.54 -3.12 -3.90
CA SER A 40 10.96 -4.34 -3.16
C SER A 40 12.19 -4.17 -2.27
N GLU A 41 13.07 -3.23 -2.59
CA GLU A 41 14.33 -2.98 -1.86
C GLU A 41 14.18 -2.11 -0.61
N PRO A 42 13.50 -0.95 -0.64
CA PRO A 42 13.42 -0.07 0.51
C PRO A 42 12.61 -0.68 1.67
N ARG A 43 13.05 -0.34 2.88
CA ARG A 43 12.36 -0.61 4.14
C ARG A 43 11.70 0.68 4.62
N ILE A 44 10.37 0.71 4.69
CA ILE A 44 9.60 1.91 5.01
C ILE A 44 9.02 1.78 6.41
N VAL A 45 9.25 2.79 7.25
CA VAL A 45 8.62 2.87 8.58
C VAL A 45 7.38 3.76 8.49
N ILE A 46 6.23 3.23 8.90
CA ILE A 46 4.96 3.95 8.97
C ILE A 46 4.62 4.21 10.42
N THR A 47 4.46 5.49 10.77
CA THR A 47 3.95 5.95 12.06
C THR A 47 2.45 6.24 11.96
N GLY A 48 1.70 5.97 13.02
CA GLY A 48 0.24 6.17 13.04
C GLY A 48 -0.58 5.30 12.05
N PRO A 49 -0.28 4.01 11.88
CA PRO A 49 -0.91 3.12 10.88
C PRO A 49 -2.39 2.82 11.14
N THR A 50 -2.83 3.01 12.38
CA THR A 50 -4.23 2.79 12.79
C THR A 50 -5.12 3.99 12.47
N SER A 51 -4.55 5.10 12.01
CA SER A 51 -5.31 6.21 11.45
C SER A 51 -5.82 5.88 10.05
N VAL A 52 -6.89 6.56 9.62
CA VAL A 52 -7.49 6.36 8.29
C VAL A 52 -6.47 6.57 7.18
N ILE A 53 -5.58 7.56 7.34
CA ILE A 53 -4.52 7.85 6.36
C ILE A 53 -3.43 6.79 6.44
N GLY A 54 -2.91 6.50 7.64
CA GLY A 54 -1.84 5.53 7.83
C GLY A 54 -2.17 4.15 7.28
N TYR A 55 -3.42 3.70 7.46
CA TYR A 55 -3.89 2.44 6.92
C TYR A 55 -3.87 2.42 5.38
N GLN A 56 -4.37 3.48 4.74
CA GLN A 56 -4.41 3.56 3.28
C GLN A 56 -3.02 3.69 2.68
N THR A 57 -2.12 4.42 3.34
CA THR A 57 -0.71 4.53 2.95
C THR A 57 0.00 3.18 3.05
N ALA A 58 -0.14 2.48 4.18
CA ALA A 58 0.43 1.15 4.35
C ALA A 58 -0.10 0.17 3.31
N ARG A 59 -1.40 0.21 3.03
CA ARG A 59 -2.02 -0.63 2.01
C ARG A 59 -1.46 -0.35 0.61
N ALA A 60 -1.33 0.92 0.23
CA ALA A 60 -0.82 1.30 -1.09
C ALA A 60 0.65 0.89 -1.28
N LEU A 61 1.50 1.11 -0.28
CA LEU A 61 2.93 0.75 -0.33
C LEU A 61 3.15 -0.77 -0.22
N TYR A 62 2.28 -1.49 0.48
CA TYR A 62 2.35 -2.95 0.52
C TYR A 62 2.08 -3.55 -0.88
N ALA A 63 1.15 -2.94 -1.64
CA ALA A 63 0.84 -3.35 -3.01
C ALA A 63 2.02 -3.21 -3.98
N THR A 64 2.97 -2.32 -3.69
CA THR A 64 4.17 -2.10 -4.51
C THR A 64 5.31 -3.06 -4.16
N GLY A 65 5.08 -4.02 -3.27
CA GLY A 65 6.07 -5.00 -2.80
C GLY A 65 7.04 -4.46 -1.75
N ALA A 66 6.77 -3.29 -1.15
CA ALA A 66 7.65 -2.71 -0.13
C ALA A 66 7.62 -3.49 1.19
N LYS A 67 8.77 -3.51 1.88
CA LYS A 67 8.88 -4.04 3.24
C LYS A 67 8.50 -2.95 4.23
N LEU A 68 7.37 -3.12 4.91
CA LEU A 68 6.81 -2.12 5.82
C LEU A 68 7.06 -2.49 7.29
N PHE A 69 7.57 -1.52 8.06
CA PHE A 69 7.61 -1.53 9.51
C PHE A 69 6.53 -0.62 10.05
N ILE A 70 5.57 -1.21 10.73
CA ILE A 70 4.38 -0.51 11.18
C ILE A 70 4.49 -0.27 12.68
N THR A 71 4.51 1.00 13.09
CA THR A 71 4.71 1.40 14.50
C THR A 71 3.43 2.02 15.06
N ALA A 72 2.90 1.46 16.15
CA ALA A 72 1.76 2.03 16.84
C ALA A 72 1.79 1.77 18.34
N ARG A 73 1.01 2.56 19.08
CA ARG A 73 0.89 2.50 20.53
C ARG A 73 0.13 1.27 21.04
N ASP A 74 -0.78 0.74 20.21
CA ASP A 74 -1.67 -0.38 20.55
C ASP A 74 -1.37 -1.56 19.61
N ALA A 75 -0.73 -2.61 20.15
CA ALA A 75 -0.31 -3.76 19.38
C ALA A 75 -1.50 -4.56 18.80
N ALA A 76 -2.62 -4.64 19.52
CA ALA A 76 -3.79 -5.41 19.09
C ALA A 76 -4.47 -4.75 17.88
N LYS A 77 -4.68 -3.43 17.94
CA LYS A 77 -5.23 -2.66 16.80
C LYS A 77 -4.30 -2.69 15.60
N THR A 78 -2.99 -2.67 15.85
CA THR A 78 -1.99 -2.73 14.78
C THR A 78 -2.03 -4.08 14.07
N LYS A 79 -2.10 -5.18 14.82
CA LYS A 79 -2.22 -6.53 14.25
C LYS A 79 -3.47 -6.66 13.38
N GLN A 80 -4.62 -6.21 13.87
CA GLN A 80 -5.86 -6.22 13.07
C GLN A 80 -5.74 -5.38 11.79
N ALA A 81 -5.06 -4.24 11.84
CA ALA A 81 -4.83 -3.41 10.65
C ALA A 81 -3.92 -4.12 9.63
N ILE A 82 -2.86 -4.79 10.10
CA ILE A 82 -1.96 -5.59 9.26
C ILE A 82 -2.73 -6.74 8.60
N ASP A 83 -3.50 -7.51 9.39
CA ASP A 83 -4.28 -8.63 8.88
C ASP A 83 -5.25 -8.18 7.77
N ARG A 84 -5.91 -7.03 7.95
CA ARG A 84 -6.79 -6.43 6.93
C ARG A 84 -6.04 -6.04 5.65
N ILE A 85 -4.81 -5.55 5.75
CA ILE A 85 -4.00 -5.18 4.58
C ILE A 85 -3.61 -6.45 3.80
N VAL A 86 -3.09 -7.45 4.51
CA VAL A 86 -2.60 -8.71 3.92
C VAL A 86 -3.74 -9.53 3.30
N LEU A 87 -4.92 -9.57 3.94
CA LEU A 87 -6.10 -10.25 3.38
C LEU A 87 -6.62 -9.59 2.11
N ARG A 88 -6.50 -8.26 1.99
CA ARG A 88 -7.04 -7.49 0.86
C ARG A 88 -6.10 -7.49 -0.35
N ILE A 89 -4.80 -7.65 -0.12
CA ILE A 89 -3.75 -7.56 -1.14
C ILE A 89 -2.82 -8.75 -0.93
N PRO A 90 -2.88 -9.81 -1.75
CA PRO A 90 -1.88 -10.85 -1.70
C PRO A 90 -0.53 -10.23 -2.09
N SER A 91 0.44 -10.28 -1.18
CA SER A 91 1.80 -9.82 -1.48
C SER A 91 2.43 -10.70 -2.57
N VAL A 92 3.18 -10.04 -3.44
CA VAL A 92 3.88 -10.65 -4.59
C VAL A 92 4.96 -11.66 -4.16
N ASP A 93 5.35 -11.67 -2.87
CA ASP A 93 6.55 -12.37 -2.37
C ASP A 93 6.28 -13.63 -1.52
N LEU A 94 5.14 -14.30 -1.70
CA LEU A 94 4.97 -15.66 -1.14
C LEU A 94 5.73 -16.73 -1.95
N ARG A 95 6.22 -16.41 -3.15
CA ARG A 95 6.93 -17.39 -4.01
C ARG A 95 8.36 -17.67 -3.57
N ARG A 96 9.03 -16.75 -2.86
CA ARG A 96 10.46 -16.88 -2.54
C ARG A 96 10.73 -17.67 -1.26
N TYR A 97 9.79 -17.67 -0.30
CA TYR A 97 9.94 -18.41 0.96
C TYR A 97 9.77 -19.93 0.81
N GLN A 98 8.91 -20.41 -0.09
CA GLN A 98 8.73 -21.85 -0.29
C GLN A 98 9.97 -22.53 -0.93
N GLN A 99 10.80 -21.77 -1.65
CA GLN A 99 12.00 -22.31 -2.28
C GLN A 99 13.17 -22.48 -1.30
N TRP A 100 13.21 -21.73 -0.20
CA TRP A 100 14.32 -21.81 0.77
C TRP A 100 14.21 -22.99 1.75
N ILE A 101 13.02 -23.54 1.96
CA ILE A 101 12.79 -24.67 2.88
C ILE A 101 13.06 -26.03 2.19
N SER A 102 13.30 -26.03 0.87
CA SER A 102 13.43 -27.24 0.06
C SER A 102 14.84 -27.49 -0.48
N SER A 103 15.88 -26.85 0.11
CA SER A 103 17.29 -26.99 -0.32
C SER A 103 18.19 -27.41 0.82
#